data_AF-A0A0K8P4K1-F1
#
_entry.id   AF-A0A0K8P4K1-F1
#
_cell.length_a   1.000
_cell.length_b   1.000
_cell.length_c   1.000
_cell.angle_alpha   90.00
_cell.angle_beta   90.00
_cell.angle_gamma   90.00
#
_symmetry.space_group_name_H-M   'P 1'
#
loop_
_entity.id
_entity.type
_entity.pdbx_description
1 polymer ?
#
loop_
_entity_poly.entity_id
_entity_poly.type
_entity_poly.pdbx_seq_one_letter_code
_entity_poly.pdbx_strand_id
1 'polypeptide(L)'
;MQAWPVQDAKARFSEFLEKCLTEGPQMVTRRGAEAAVLVPAEEWRRLQAAARPTLKALLLAEEPRVDLAVPARGGARRRPPPALD
;
A
#
# COMPACT_ATOMS: atom_id res chain seq x y z
N MET A 1 -16.71 -6.77 -4.71
CA MET A 1 -15.89 -7.77 -3.99
C MET A 1 -16.85 -8.65 -3.18
N GLN A 2 -16.98 -9.93 -3.53
CA GLN A 2 -17.86 -10.84 -2.80
C GLN A 2 -17.21 -11.18 -1.45
N ALA A 3 -18.01 -11.16 -0.37
CA ALA A 3 -17.57 -11.45 0.98
C ALA A 3 -17.99 -12.85 1.41
N TRP A 4 -17.02 -13.65 1.84
CA TRP A 4 -17.19 -15.04 2.26
C TRP A 4 -16.98 -15.14 3.77
N PRO A 5 -17.96 -15.61 4.56
CA PRO A 5 -17.69 -16.07 5.91
C PRO A 5 -16.60 -17.15 5.90
N VAL A 6 -15.70 -17.13 6.89
CA VAL A 6 -14.55 -18.04 6.93
C VAL A 6 -14.93 -19.52 6.81
N GLN A 7 -16.08 -19.91 7.36
CA GLN A 7 -16.60 -21.27 7.24
C GLN A 7 -17.01 -21.63 5.81
N ASP A 8 -17.58 -20.70 5.06
CA ASP A 8 -18.03 -20.92 3.68
C ASP A 8 -16.83 -20.95 2.73
N ALA A 9 -15.86 -20.05 2.93
CA ALA A 9 -14.60 -20.06 2.20
C ALA A 9 -13.84 -21.39 2.40
N LYS A 10 -13.87 -21.96 3.62
CA LYS A 10 -13.28 -23.27 3.89
C LYS A 10 -14.05 -24.41 3.22
N ALA A 11 -15.39 -24.39 3.28
CA ALA A 11 -16.22 -25.45 2.71
C ALA A 11 -16.21 -25.47 1.18
N ARG A 12 -16.03 -24.31 0.54
CA ARG A 12 -16.09 -24.11 -0.92
C ARG A 12 -14.79 -23.51 -1.47
N PHE A 13 -13.64 -23.94 -0.93
CA PHE A 13 -12.36 -23.31 -1.23
C PHE A 13 -12.02 -23.31 -2.73
N SER A 14 -12.34 -24.38 -3.46
CA SER A 14 -12.11 -24.44 -4.91
C SER A 14 -12.90 -23.38 -5.67
N GLU A 15 -14.18 -23.19 -5.34
CA GLU A 15 -15.00 -22.13 -5.95
C GLU A 15 -14.50 -20.73 -5.56
N PHE A 16 -14.14 -20.54 -4.29
CA PHE A 16 -13.56 -19.30 -3.79
C PHE A 16 -12.28 -18.92 -4.55
N LEU A 17 -11.42 -19.91 -4.82
CA LEU A 17 -10.22 -19.75 -5.63
C LEU A 17 -10.56 -19.42 -7.10
N GLU A 18 -11.46 -20.16 -7.73
CA GLU A 18 -11.87 -19.91 -9.12
C GLU A 18 -12.45 -18.50 -9.31
N LYS A 19 -13.31 -18.05 -8.39
CA LYS A 19 -13.81 -16.66 -8.41
C LYS A 19 -12.71 -15.65 -8.20
N CYS A 20 -11.71 -15.94 -7.36
CA CYS A 20 -10.57 -15.07 -7.21
C CYS A 20 -9.79 -14.88 -8.52
N LEU A 21 -9.65 -15.95 -9.29
CA LEU A 21 -8.91 -15.94 -10.56
C LEU A 21 -9.70 -15.32 -11.71
N THR A 22 -11.03 -15.51 -11.74
CA THR A 22 -11.90 -15.11 -12.86
C THR A 22 -12.61 -13.78 -12.63
N GLU A 23 -13.03 -13.48 -11.40
CA GLU A 23 -13.80 -12.29 -11.04
C GLU A 23 -12.97 -11.24 -10.27
N GLY A 24 -11.73 -11.60 -9.88
CA GLY A 24 -10.83 -10.76 -9.12
C GLY A 24 -10.92 -10.98 -7.59
N PRO A 25 -10.27 -10.12 -6.78
CA PRO A 25 -10.07 -10.37 -5.35
C PRO A 25 -11.35 -10.65 -4.56
N GLN A 26 -11.26 -11.57 -3.60
CA GLN A 26 -12.39 -12.06 -2.80
C GLN A 26 -12.17 -11.80 -1.31
N MET A 27 -13.17 -11.22 -0.62
CA MET A 27 -13.08 -10.87 0.80
C MET A 27 -13.43 -12.07 1.68
N VAL A 28 -12.68 -12.26 2.77
CA VAL A 28 -12.97 -13.23 3.84
C VAL A 28 -13.37 -12.46 5.09
N THR A 29 -14.49 -12.85 5.68
CA THR A 29 -15.01 -12.27 6.92
C THR A 29 -14.93 -13.26 8.08
N ARG A 30 -14.65 -12.75 9.28
CA ARG A 30 -14.71 -13.52 10.53
C ARG A 30 -15.67 -12.80 11.47
N ARG A 31 -16.75 -13.49 11.86
CA ARG A 31 -17.83 -12.91 12.70
C ARG A 31 -18.43 -11.62 12.09
N GLY A 32 -18.60 -11.60 10.77
CA GLY A 32 -19.19 -10.46 10.04
C GLY A 32 -18.24 -9.27 9.80
N ALA A 33 -17.01 -9.30 10.33
CA ALA A 33 -16.00 -8.29 10.07
C ALA A 33 -15.01 -8.75 8.99
N GLU A 34 -14.58 -7.82 8.13
CA GLU A 34 -13.52 -8.05 7.14
C GLU A 34 -12.22 -8.46 7.86
N ALA A 35 -11.64 -9.60 7.44
CA ALA A 35 -10.51 -10.20 8.13
C ALA A 35 -9.31 -10.43 7.21
N ALA A 36 -9.55 -10.82 5.95
CA ALA A 36 -8.51 -11.06 4.95
C ALA A 36 -9.09 -10.96 3.53
N VAL A 37 -8.24 -10.87 2.52
CA VAL A 37 -8.63 -10.91 1.12
C VAL A 37 -7.76 -11.94 0.39
N LEU A 38 -8.39 -12.76 -0.46
CA LEU A 38 -7.66 -13.61 -1.41
C LEU A 38 -7.42 -12.78 -2.67
N VAL A 39 -6.17 -12.75 -3.12
CA VAL A 39 -5.71 -12.00 -4.30
C VAL A 39 -4.91 -12.97 -5.18
N PRO A 40 -5.05 -12.93 -6.52
CA PRO A 40 -4.18 -13.69 -7.40
C PRO A 40 -2.70 -13.39 -7.11
N ALA A 41 -1.87 -14.43 -7.06
CA ALA A 41 -0.47 -14.29 -6.65
C ALA A 41 0.34 -13.34 -7.55
N GLU A 42 -0.01 -13.26 -8.84
CA GLU A 42 0.61 -12.29 -9.76
C GLU A 42 0.23 -10.85 -9.42
N GLU A 43 -1.05 -10.60 -9.14
CA GLU A 43 -1.53 -9.28 -8.75
C GLU A 43 -0.91 -8.83 -7.43
N TRP A 44 -0.83 -9.72 -6.44
CA TRP A 44 -0.11 -9.43 -5.19
C TRP A 44 1.35 -9.06 -5.44
N ARG A 45 2.07 -9.81 -6.28
CA ARG A 45 3.46 -9.50 -6.63
C ARG A 45 3.58 -8.15 -7.34
N ARG A 46 2.67 -7.81 -8.26
CA ARG A 46 2.65 -6.51 -8.93
C ARG A 46 2.42 -5.37 -7.94
N LEU A 47 1.46 -5.52 -7.02
CA LEU A 47 1.19 -4.52 -5.98
C LEU A 47 2.39 -4.32 -5.06
N GLN A 48 3.03 -5.41 -4.64
CA GLN A 48 4.24 -5.36 -3.81
C GLN A 48 5.41 -4.68 -4.54
N ALA A 49 5.59 -4.95 -5.83
CA ALA A 49 6.62 -4.29 -6.64
C ALA A 49 6.31 -2.81 -6.88
N ALA A 50 5.03 -2.45 -7.04
CA ALA A 50 4.57 -1.09 -7.27
C ALA A 50 4.47 -0.24 -5.98
N ALA A 51 4.55 -0.87 -4.80
CA ALA A 51 4.54 -0.20 -3.51
C ALA A 51 5.85 0.60 -3.32
N ARG A 52 5.91 1.76 -3.99
CA ARG A 52 7.01 2.72 -3.83
C ARG A 52 6.98 3.28 -2.40
N PRO A 53 8.14 3.59 -1.82
CA PRO A 53 8.18 4.26 -0.53
C PRO A 53 7.37 5.57 -0.61
N THR A 54 6.62 5.87 0.44
CA THR A 54 5.90 7.13 0.52
C THR A 54 6.87 8.31 0.42
N LEU A 55 6.40 9.47 -0.02
CA LEU A 55 7.24 10.68 -0.05
C LEU A 55 7.87 10.97 1.33
N LYS A 56 7.11 10.76 2.43
CA LYS A 56 7.63 10.88 3.79
C LYS A 56 8.79 9.92 4.04
N ALA A 57 8.63 8.64 3.70
CA ALA A 57 9.70 7.64 3.87
C ALA A 57 10.93 7.95 3.00
N LEU A 58 10.72 8.50 1.79
CA LEU A 58 11.81 8.95 0.93
C LEU A 58 12.56 10.14 1.53
N LEU A 59 11.85 11.13 2.08
CA LEU A 59 12.45 12.34 2.66
C LEU A 59 13.15 12.08 4.00
N LEU A 60 12.71 11.07 4.75
CA LEU A 60 13.30 10.66 6.03
C LEU A 60 14.33 9.54 5.90
N ALA A 61 14.73 9.18 4.68
CA ALA A 61 15.76 8.19 4.46
C ALA A 61 17.12 8.67 5.01
N GLU A 62 17.86 7.77 5.64
CA GLU A 62 19.19 8.06 6.22
C GLU A 62 20.23 8.43 5.16
N GLU A 63 20.05 7.91 3.93
CA GLU A 63 20.96 8.13 2.81
C GLU A 63 20.24 8.73 1.59
N PRO A 64 20.90 9.63 0.83
CA PRO A 64 20.38 10.14 -0.43
C PRO A 64 20.08 8.99 -1.40
N ARG A 65 18.88 8.99 -2.00
CA ARG A 65 18.46 7.95 -2.96
C ARG A 65 18.95 8.19 -4.39
N VAL A 66 19.50 9.37 -4.64
CA VAL A 66 20.05 9.83 -5.90
C VAL A 66 21.22 10.76 -5.60
N ASP A 67 22.24 10.73 -6.45
CA ASP A 67 23.35 11.69 -6.39
C ASP A 67 22.83 13.05 -6.87
N LEU A 68 22.28 13.81 -5.92
CA LEU A 68 21.82 15.17 -6.16
C LEU A 68 22.98 16.11 -5.87
N ALA A 69 23.53 16.70 -6.92
CA ALA A 69 24.40 17.86 -6.79
C ALA A 69 23.59 19.02 -6.19
N VAL A 70 23.55 19.11 -4.86
CA VAL A 70 22.85 20.18 -4.16
C VAL A 70 23.63 21.47 -4.40
N PRO A 71 23.06 22.46 -5.11
CA PRO A 71 23.76 23.72 -5.32
C PRO A 71 23.92 24.46 -3.98
N ALA A 72 24.91 25.35 -3.91
CA ALA A 72 25.04 26.25 -2.79
C ALA A 72 23.69 26.95 -2.53
N ARG A 73 23.26 26.97 -1.26
CA ARG A 73 21.98 27.58 -0.87
C ARG A 73 21.97 29.03 -1.35
N GLY A 74 21.16 29.34 -2.36
CA GLY A 74 20.98 30.70 -2.82
C GLY A 74 20.39 31.58 -1.71
N GLY A 75 20.66 32.88 -1.77
CA GLY A 75 20.04 33.88 -0.91
C GLY A 75 18.55 34.01 -1.22
N ALA A 76 17.73 33.10 -0.71
CA ALA A 76 16.28 33.23 -0.80
C ALA A 76 15.85 34.46 0.00
N ARG A 77 15.14 35.40 -0.64
CA ARG A 77 14.43 36.46 0.08
C ARG A 77 13.29 35.80 0.86
N ARG A 78 13.54 35.47 2.12
CA ARG A 78 12.52 34.93 3.02
C ARG A 78 11.87 36.08 3.78
N ARG A 79 10.58 35.95 4.04
CA ARG A 79 9.90 36.78 5.04
C ARG A 79 10.55 36.49 6.40
N PRO A 80 10.83 37.49 7.25
CA PRO A 80 11.25 37.23 8.61
C PRO A 80 10.18 36.36 9.32
N PRO A 81 10.60 35.35 10.11
CA PRO A 81 9.65 34.58 10.90
C PRO A 81 8.93 35.53 11.90
N PRO A 82 7.66 35.25 12.23
CA PRO A 82 6.98 35.99 13.30
C PRO A 82 7.73 35.81 14.62
N ALA A 83 7.69 36.82 15.49
CA ALA A 83 8.14 36.68 16.87
C ALA A 83 7.30 35.57 17.53
N LEU A 84 7.98 34.65 18.21
CA LEU A 84 7.34 33.69 19.09
C LEU A 84 7.36 34.31 20.48
N ASP A 85 6.17 34.64 20.99
CA ASP A 85 5.97 35.05 22.39
C ASP A 85 6.04 33.84 23.33
#